data_AF-A0A9E2GFR6-F1
#
_entry.id   AF-A0A9E2GFR6-F1
#
_cell.length_a   1.000
_cell.length_b   1.000
_cell.length_c   1.000
_cell.angle_alpha   90.00
_cell.angle_beta   90.00
_cell.angle_gamma   90.00
#
_symmetry.space_group_name_H-M   'P 1'
#
loop_
_entity.id
_entity.type
_entity.pdbx_description
1 polymer ?
#
loop_
_entity_poly.entity_id
_entity_poly.type
_entity_poly.pdbx_seq_one_letter_code
_entity_poly.pdbx_strand_id
1 'polypeptide(L)'
;MDRGTKGEFIKTRSELARTRAEISETNQKMDSEFIKTNQKMDSGFEKVDERLNKIDKGFENLATMIKAGFDNVVTKDQLKEELTVELNKHRLKTQDFIEDKIADLKGELVLLTRGVDNKLFCMVDKLGQKKILGKGDTDKLASMESFPRTVA
;
A
#
# COMPACT_ATOMS: atom_id res chain seq x y z
N MET A 1 31.48 56.10 85.82
CA MET A 1 30.94 56.22 84.46
C MET A 1 30.45 57.64 84.26
N ASP A 2 31.06 58.36 83.31
CA ASP A 2 30.69 59.73 82.95
C ASP A 2 29.28 59.77 82.31
N ARG A 3 28.56 60.90 82.43
CA ARG A 3 27.20 61.06 81.85
C ARG A 3 27.21 60.86 80.33
N GLY A 4 28.32 61.16 79.63
CA GLY A 4 28.49 60.91 78.21
C GLY A 4 28.33 59.43 77.83
N THR A 5 29.01 58.54 78.56
CA THR A 5 28.99 57.08 78.29
C THR A 5 27.62 56.42 78.47
N LYS A 6 26.77 56.95 79.35
CA LYS A 6 25.40 56.44 79.54
C LYS A 6 24.48 56.84 78.39
N GLY A 7 24.65 58.04 77.85
CA GLY A 7 23.86 58.52 76.70
C GLY A 7 24.16 57.72 75.43
N GLU A 8 25.44 57.42 75.18
CA GLU A 8 25.87 56.57 74.07
C GLU A 8 25.27 55.16 74.16
N PHE A 9 25.31 54.54 75.35
CA PHE A 9 24.74 53.21 75.56
C PHE A 9 23.23 53.14 75.31
N ILE A 10 22.48 54.16 75.72
CA ILE A 10 21.02 54.25 75.49
C ILE A 10 20.73 54.38 73.98
N LYS A 11 21.53 55.17 73.26
CA LYS A 11 21.42 55.33 71.81
C LYS A 11 21.68 54.00 71.09
N THR A 12 22.77 53.30 71.42
CA THR A 12 23.09 51.99 70.83
C THR A 12 21.98 50.97 71.08
N ARG A 13 21.40 50.93 72.28
CA ARG A 13 20.29 50.02 72.59
C ARG A 13 19.04 50.33 71.75
N SER A 14 18.74 51.61 71.54
CA SER A 14 17.63 52.03 70.70
C SER A 14 17.83 51.65 69.23
N GLU A 15 19.05 51.83 68.70
CA GLU A 15 19.42 51.43 67.34
C GLU A 15 19.30 49.91 67.16
N LEU A 16 19.84 49.11 68.09
CA LEU A 16 19.71 47.65 68.06
C LEU A 16 18.25 47.18 68.07
N ALA A 17 17.37 47.86 68.83
CA ALA A 17 15.95 47.53 68.87
C ALA A 17 15.26 47.81 67.51
N ARG A 18 15.62 48.92 66.85
CA ARG A 18 15.11 49.24 65.50
C ARG A 18 15.58 48.22 64.47
N THR A 19 16.88 47.91 64.45
CA THR A 19 17.43 46.91 63.54
C THR A 19 16.78 45.54 63.73
N ARG A 20 16.51 45.12 64.98
CA ARG A 20 15.80 43.85 65.24
C ARG A 20 14.38 43.87 64.69
N ALA A 21 13.67 44.99 64.80
CA ALA A 21 12.32 45.13 64.24
C ALA A 21 12.34 45.09 62.71
N GLU A 22 13.27 45.80 62.07
CA GLU A 22 13.47 45.79 60.61
C GLU A 22 13.81 44.39 60.10
N ILE A 23 14.70 43.66 60.78
CA ILE A 23 15.03 42.26 60.44
C ILE A 23 13.78 41.38 60.58
N SER A 24 12.99 41.54 61.64
CA SER A 24 11.78 40.76 61.84
C SER A 24 10.75 41.01 60.73
N GLU A 25 10.55 42.26 60.35
CA GLU A 25 9.65 42.63 59.24
C GLU A 25 10.16 42.09 57.90
N THR A 26 11.46 42.19 57.65
CA THR A 26 12.10 41.66 56.44
C THR A 26 11.94 40.15 56.34
N ASN A 27 12.12 39.42 57.45
CA ASN A 27 11.91 37.98 57.48
C ASN A 27 10.45 37.60 57.18
N GLN A 28 9.48 38.29 57.78
CA GLN A 28 8.06 38.04 57.49
C GLN A 28 7.70 38.29 56.02
N LYS A 29 8.28 39.34 55.41
CA LYS A 29 8.12 39.60 53.97
C LYS A 29 8.74 38.49 53.13
N MET A 30 9.94 38.03 53.47
CA MET A 30 10.59 36.92 52.78
C MET A 30 9.78 35.63 52.86
N ASP A 31 9.27 35.27 54.04
CA ASP A 31 8.43 34.08 54.21
C ASP A 31 7.16 34.18 53.35
N SER A 32 6.52 35.36 53.32
CA SER A 32 5.34 35.59 52.49
C SER A 32 5.63 35.45 51.00
N GLU A 33 6.72 36.03 50.50
CA GLU A 33 7.11 35.92 49.09
C GLU A 33 7.54 34.49 48.72
N PHE A 34 8.19 33.77 49.64
CA PHE A 34 8.55 32.37 49.46
C PHE A 34 7.29 31.50 49.33
N ILE A 35 6.30 31.67 50.21
CA ILE A 35 5.01 30.96 50.15
C ILE A 35 4.30 31.24 48.82
N LYS A 36 4.21 32.52 48.40
CA LYS A 36 3.59 32.89 47.11
C LYS A 36 4.31 32.26 45.93
N THR A 37 5.64 32.22 45.96
CA THR A 37 6.46 31.62 44.91
C THR A 37 6.22 30.11 44.84
N ASN A 38 6.17 29.43 45.98
CA ASN A 38 5.88 28.00 46.02
C ASN A 38 4.49 27.68 45.46
N GLN A 39 3.46 28.44 45.86
CA GLN A 39 2.10 28.28 45.33
C GLN A 39 2.03 28.50 43.80
N LYS A 40 2.76 29.48 43.27
CA LYS A 40 2.85 29.70 41.82
C LYS A 40 3.57 28.55 41.12
N MET A 41 4.57 27.96 41.75
CA MET A 41 5.30 26.82 41.23
C MET A 41 4.41 25.56 41.21
N ASP A 42 3.71 25.27 42.31
CA ASP A 42 2.79 24.14 42.43
C ASP A 42 1.69 24.21 41.36
N SER A 43 1.02 25.36 41.23
CA SER A 43 0.01 25.58 40.17
C SER A 43 0.59 25.55 38.75
N GLY A 44 1.87 25.88 38.60
CA GLY A 44 2.60 25.73 37.34
C GLY A 44 2.80 24.27 36.97
N PHE A 45 3.19 23.43 37.93
CA PHE A 45 3.37 22.00 37.74
C PHE A 45 2.05 21.28 37.47
N GLU A 46 0.96 21.62 38.17
CA GLU A 46 -0.37 21.05 37.90
C GLU A 46 -0.80 21.30 36.43
N LYS A 47 -0.55 22.50 35.91
CA LYS A 47 -0.84 22.82 34.49
C LYS A 47 0.04 22.04 33.52
N VAL A 48 1.30 21.77 33.89
CA VAL A 48 2.19 20.93 33.08
C VAL A 48 1.66 19.50 33.04
N ASP A 49 1.26 18.95 34.19
CA ASP A 49 0.68 17.61 34.27
C ASP A 49 -0.60 17.48 33.43
N GLU A 50 -1.49 18.47 33.49
CA GLU A 50 -2.68 18.50 32.63
C GLU A 50 -2.33 18.50 31.14
N ARG A 51 -1.29 19.23 30.74
CA ARG A 51 -0.83 19.28 29.34
C ARG A 51 -0.22 17.95 28.91
N LEU A 52 0.58 17.32 29.76
CA LEU A 52 1.17 16.01 29.48
C LEU A 52 0.09 14.93 29.32
N ASN A 53 -0.89 14.90 30.22
CA ASN A 53 -2.02 13.98 30.11
C ASN A 53 -2.83 14.15 28.81
N LYS A 54 -2.97 15.38 28.31
CA LYS A 54 -3.62 15.64 27.01
C LYS A 54 -2.76 15.16 25.84
N ILE A 55 -1.45 15.31 25.94
CA ILE A 55 -0.50 14.82 24.93
C ILE A 55 -0.55 13.30 24.84
N ASP A 56 -0.56 12.59 25.97
CA ASP A 56 -0.65 11.12 25.99
C ASP A 56 -1.92 10.61 25.31
N LYS A 57 -3.07 11.20 25.62
CA LYS A 57 -4.34 10.91 24.92
C LYS A 57 -4.26 11.21 23.42
N GLY A 58 -3.57 12.28 23.04
CA GLY A 58 -3.31 12.62 21.65
C GLY A 58 -2.50 11.53 20.92
N PHE A 59 -1.48 10.99 21.59
CA PHE A 59 -0.67 9.90 21.05
C PHE A 59 -1.44 8.58 20.94
N GLU A 60 -2.28 8.24 21.94
CA GLU A 60 -3.15 7.07 21.86
C GLU A 60 -4.14 7.16 20.69
N ASN A 61 -4.76 8.32 20.50
CA ASN A 61 -5.64 8.58 19.36
C ASN A 61 -4.89 8.49 18.03
N LEU A 62 -3.68 9.04 17.95
CA LEU A 62 -2.86 8.93 16.74
C LEU A 62 -2.50 7.47 16.43
N ALA A 63 -2.12 6.69 17.44
CA ALA A 63 -1.78 5.28 17.28
C ALA A 63 -2.98 4.45 16.77
N THR A 64 -4.17 4.71 17.31
CA THR A 64 -5.40 4.04 16.85
C THR A 64 -5.76 4.42 15.41
N MET A 65 -5.66 5.69 15.04
CA MET A 65 -5.88 6.15 13.66
C MET A 65 -4.86 5.55 12.68
N ILE A 66 -3.58 5.48 13.06
CA ILE A 66 -2.54 4.86 12.24
C ILE A 66 -2.84 3.38 12.03
N LYS A 67 -3.19 2.65 13.09
CA LYS A 67 -3.52 1.23 13.00
C LYS A 67 -4.72 1.00 12.08
N ALA A 68 -5.81 1.74 12.26
CA ALA A 68 -6.98 1.66 11.39
C ALA A 68 -6.64 2.04 9.93
N GLY A 69 -5.77 3.02 9.72
CA GLY A 69 -5.26 3.38 8.40
C GLY A 69 -4.56 2.20 7.72
N PHE A 70 -3.66 1.52 8.43
CA PHE A 70 -2.95 0.34 7.91
C PHE A 70 -3.86 -0.86 7.68
N ASP A 71 -4.86 -1.09 8.53
CA ASP A 71 -5.84 -2.16 8.34
C ASP A 71 -6.69 -1.94 7.06
N ASN A 72 -6.89 -0.68 6.66
CA ASN A 72 -7.57 -0.32 5.41
C ASN A 72 -6.67 -0.32 4.17
N VAL A 73 -5.34 -0.43 4.34
CA VAL A 73 -4.43 -0.58 3.20
C VAL A 73 -4.56 -2.02 2.71
N VAL A 74 -5.03 -2.18 1.46
CA VAL A 74 -5.13 -3.48 0.81
C VAL A 74 -3.78 -4.19 0.91
N THR A 75 -3.79 -5.37 1.51
CA THR A 75 -2.56 -6.14 1.66
C THR A 75 -2.05 -6.56 0.28
N LYS A 76 -0.73 -6.65 0.14
CA LYS A 76 -0.08 -7.09 -1.10
C LYS A 76 -0.64 -8.43 -1.60
N ASP A 77 -1.10 -9.28 -0.68
CA ASP A 77 -1.63 -10.60 -1.01
C ASP A 77 -3.07 -10.56 -1.57
N GLN A 78 -3.92 -9.64 -1.09
CA GLN A 78 -5.23 -9.39 -1.71
C GLN A 78 -5.09 -8.87 -3.15
N LEU A 79 -4.15 -7.93 -3.39
CA LEU A 79 -3.88 -7.42 -4.73
C LEU A 79 -3.32 -8.48 -5.68
N LYS A 80 -2.48 -9.40 -5.18
CA LYS A 80 -1.95 -10.50 -5.99
C LYS A 80 -3.06 -11.45 -6.43
N GLU A 81 -3.98 -11.78 -5.55
CA GLU A 81 -5.07 -12.70 -5.86
C GLU A 81 -5.99 -12.10 -6.93
N GLU A 82 -6.45 -10.87 -6.73
CA GLU A 82 -7.32 -10.17 -7.69
C GLU A 82 -6.65 -10.03 -9.07
N LEU A 83 -5.37 -9.65 -9.09
CA LEU A 83 -4.61 -9.54 -10.33
C LEU A 83 -4.43 -10.90 -11.03
N THR A 84 -4.21 -11.97 -10.26
CA THR A 84 -4.03 -13.33 -10.80
C THR A 84 -5.32 -13.83 -11.44
N VAL A 85 -6.47 -13.57 -10.81
CA VAL A 85 -7.79 -13.93 -11.35
C VAL A 85 -8.05 -13.18 -12.66
N GLU A 86 -7.85 -11.87 -12.71
CA GLU A 86 -8.14 -11.09 -13.91
C GLU A 86 -7.18 -11.43 -15.07
N LEU A 87 -5.90 -11.69 -14.76
CA LEU A 87 -4.92 -12.18 -15.74
C LEU A 87 -5.32 -13.54 -16.32
N ASN A 88 -5.76 -14.47 -15.47
CA ASN A 88 -6.21 -15.79 -15.94
C ASN A 88 -7.46 -15.71 -16.82
N LYS A 89 -8.39 -14.80 -16.50
CA LYS A 89 -9.58 -14.58 -17.31
C LYS A 89 -9.24 -14.00 -18.69
N HIS A 90 -8.33 -13.03 -18.76
CA HIS A 90 -7.84 -12.53 -20.03
C HIS A 90 -7.09 -13.60 -20.81
N ARG A 91 -6.25 -14.41 -20.14
CA ARG A 91 -5.53 -15.54 -20.76
C ARG A 91 -6.49 -16.55 -21.39
N LEU A 92 -7.55 -16.94 -20.69
CA LEU A 92 -8.58 -17.86 -21.21
C LEU A 92 -9.28 -17.28 -22.45
N LYS A 93 -9.74 -16.02 -22.39
CA LYS A 93 -10.38 -15.35 -23.54
C LYS A 93 -9.48 -15.30 -24.77
N THR A 94 -8.19 -15.02 -24.59
CA THR A 94 -7.23 -15.00 -25.70
C THR A 94 -6.99 -16.40 -26.26
N GLN A 95 -6.94 -17.41 -25.39
CA GLN A 95 -6.79 -18.80 -25.81
C GLN A 95 -8.01 -19.26 -26.63
N ASP A 96 -9.22 -19.03 -26.16
CA ASP A 96 -10.46 -19.40 -26.87
C ASP A 96 -10.51 -18.74 -28.27
N PHE A 97 -10.16 -17.45 -28.35
CA PHE A 97 -10.10 -16.74 -29.63
C PHE A 97 -9.07 -17.35 -30.60
N ILE A 98 -7.91 -17.76 -30.10
CA ILE A 98 -6.88 -18.40 -30.93
C ILE A 98 -7.35 -19.79 -31.38
N GLU A 99 -8.00 -20.56 -30.50
CA GLU A 99 -8.52 -21.90 -30.83
C GLU A 99 -9.57 -21.81 -31.94
N ASP A 100 -10.50 -20.86 -31.87
CA ASP A 100 -11.49 -20.61 -32.92
C ASP A 100 -10.82 -20.26 -34.26
N LYS A 101 -9.85 -19.35 -34.24
CA LYS A 101 -9.12 -18.96 -35.46
C LYS A 101 -8.30 -20.11 -36.04
N ILE A 102 -7.72 -20.96 -35.21
CA ILE A 102 -7.01 -22.15 -35.67
C ILE A 102 -7.99 -23.15 -36.29
N ALA A 103 -9.19 -23.30 -35.73
CA ALA A 103 -10.23 -24.17 -36.29
C ALA A 103 -10.67 -23.69 -37.68
N ASP A 104 -10.94 -22.39 -37.83
CA ASP A 104 -11.27 -21.77 -39.12
C ASP A 104 -10.19 -22.03 -40.17
N LEU A 105 -8.92 -21.71 -39.84
CA LEU A 105 -7.79 -21.86 -40.76
C LEU A 105 -7.55 -23.33 -41.16
N LYS A 106 -7.71 -24.26 -40.21
CA LYS A 106 -7.62 -25.70 -40.50
C LYS A 106 -8.73 -26.13 -41.46
N GLY A 107 -9.97 -25.64 -41.25
CA GLY A 107 -11.10 -25.91 -42.15
C GLY A 107 -10.85 -25.38 -43.56
N GLU A 108 -10.39 -24.13 -43.69
CA GLU A 108 -10.03 -23.53 -44.97
C GLU A 108 -8.94 -24.32 -45.70
N LEU A 109 -7.90 -24.74 -44.99
CA LEU A 109 -6.81 -25.53 -45.58
C LEU A 109 -7.30 -26.88 -46.11
N VAL A 110 -8.21 -27.55 -45.39
CA VAL A 110 -8.82 -28.81 -45.84
C VAL A 110 -9.64 -28.57 -47.11
N LEU A 111 -10.45 -27.51 -47.16
CA LEU A 111 -11.23 -27.16 -48.36
C LEU A 111 -10.32 -26.85 -49.56
N LEU A 112 -9.24 -26.09 -49.36
CA LEU A 112 -8.27 -25.78 -50.39
C LEU A 112 -7.59 -27.05 -50.92
N THR A 113 -7.10 -27.92 -50.02
CA THR A 113 -6.42 -29.17 -50.37
C THR A 113 -7.35 -30.09 -51.15
N ARG A 114 -8.60 -30.26 -50.68
CA ARG A 114 -9.61 -31.05 -51.39
C ARG A 114 -9.98 -30.46 -52.75
N GLY A 115 -10.07 -29.14 -52.85
CA GLY A 115 -10.31 -28.45 -54.11
C GLY A 115 -9.20 -28.67 -55.14
N VAL A 116 -7.94 -28.72 -54.69
CA VAL A 116 -6.77 -29.06 -55.52
C VAL A 116 -6.80 -30.54 -55.93
N ASP A 117 -7.02 -31.45 -54.99
CA ASP A 117 -7.13 -32.89 -55.26
C ASP A 117 -8.21 -33.17 -56.31
N ASN A 118 -9.40 -32.57 -56.17
CA ASN A 118 -10.50 -32.71 -57.13
C ASN A 118 -10.11 -32.25 -58.55
N LYS A 119 -9.37 -31.14 -58.67
CA LYS A 119 -8.90 -30.63 -59.96
C LYS A 119 -7.84 -31.55 -60.57
N LEU A 120 -6.88 -31.98 -59.76
CA LEU A 120 -5.82 -32.90 -60.16
C LEU A 120 -6.44 -34.20 -60.71
N PHE A 121 -7.42 -34.76 -60.00
CA PHE A 121 -8.11 -35.97 -60.44
C PHE A 121 -8.89 -35.79 -61.73
N CYS A 122 -9.61 -34.68 -61.89
CA CYS A 122 -10.26 -34.39 -63.16
C CYS A 122 -9.25 -34.35 -64.32
N MET A 123 -8.03 -33.86 -64.08
CA MET A 123 -6.96 -33.90 -65.08
C MET A 123 -6.43 -35.32 -65.32
N VAL A 124 -6.16 -36.09 -64.26
CA VAL A 124 -5.70 -37.49 -64.36
C VAL A 124 -6.71 -38.34 -65.13
N ASP A 125 -8.00 -38.21 -64.83
CA ASP A 125 -9.08 -38.94 -65.49
C ASP A 125 -9.13 -38.59 -66.99
N LYS A 126 -9.02 -37.29 -67.35
CA LYS A 126 -8.97 -36.84 -68.75
C LYS A 126 -7.72 -37.34 -69.49
N LEU A 127 -6.57 -37.42 -68.83
CA LEU A 127 -5.32 -37.91 -69.43
C LEU A 127 -5.33 -39.43 -69.62
N GLY A 128 -5.91 -40.17 -68.66
CA GLY A 128 -6.15 -41.61 -68.79
C GLY A 128 -7.11 -41.94 -69.93
N GLN A 129 -8.21 -41.19 -70.08
CA GLN A 129 -9.14 -41.33 -71.22
C GLN A 129 -8.45 -41.11 -72.57
N LYS A 130 -7.51 -40.16 -72.65
CA LYS A 130 -6.70 -39.91 -73.84
C LYS A 130 -5.56 -40.91 -74.04
N LYS A 131 -5.41 -41.91 -73.16
CA LYS A 131 -4.31 -42.90 -73.15
C LYS A 131 -2.92 -42.29 -73.08
N ILE A 132 -2.79 -41.09 -72.49
CA ILE A 132 -1.50 -40.44 -72.25
C ILE A 132 -0.83 -41.04 -71.00
N LEU A 133 -1.64 -41.37 -69.99
CA LEU A 133 -1.20 -42.09 -68.78
C LEU A 133 -1.63 -43.55 -68.84
N GLY A 134 -0.76 -44.45 -68.37
CA GLY A 134 -1.08 -45.87 -68.21
C GLY A 134 -1.98 -46.11 -67.00
N LYS A 135 -2.70 -47.24 -66.99
CA LYS A 135 -3.61 -47.59 -65.88
C LYS A 135 -2.89 -47.70 -64.51
N GLY A 136 -1.64 -48.18 -64.51
CA GLY A 136 -0.81 -48.21 -63.30
C GLY A 136 -0.45 -46.82 -62.78
N ASP A 137 -0.26 -45.84 -63.66
CA ASP A 137 0.08 -44.47 -63.28
C ASP A 137 -1.14 -43.74 -62.70
N THR A 138 -2.32 -43.96 -63.28
CA THR A 138 -3.58 -43.38 -62.77
C THR A 138 -3.92 -43.91 -61.39
N ASP A 139 -3.73 -45.21 -61.15
CA ASP A 139 -4.01 -45.84 -59.85
C ASP A 139 -3.01 -45.36 -58.77
N LYS A 140 -1.73 -45.19 -59.15
CA LYS A 140 -0.72 -44.63 -58.26
C LYS A 140 -1.03 -43.18 -57.89
N LEU A 141 -1.43 -42.34 -58.84
CA LEU A 141 -1.82 -40.96 -58.58
C LEU A 141 -3.11 -40.88 -57.74
N ALA A 142 -4.06 -41.80 -57.92
CA ALA A 142 -5.23 -41.94 -57.06
C ALA A 142 -4.87 -42.27 -55.61
N SER A 143 -3.86 -43.12 -55.39
CA SER A 143 -3.41 -43.46 -54.03
C SER A 143 -2.69 -42.34 -53.28
N MET A 144 -2.35 -41.23 -53.96
CA MET A 144 -1.72 -40.06 -53.35
C MET A 144 -2.74 -39.05 -52.78
N GLU A 145 -4.03 -39.39 -52.77
CA GLU A 145 -5.07 -38.51 -52.23
C GLU A 145 -4.82 -38.22 -50.74
N SER A 146 -4.88 -36.93 -50.39
CA SER A 146 -4.78 -36.53 -48.98
C SER A 146 -6.07 -36.86 -48.23
N PHE A 147 -7.19 -36.92 -48.95
CA PHE A 147 -8.51 -37.24 -48.42
C PHE A 147 -9.28 -38.17 -49.37
N PRO A 148 -10.01 -39.17 -48.85
CA PRO A 148 -10.81 -40.07 -49.68
C PRO A 148 -11.88 -39.31 -50.46
N ARG A 149 -12.14 -39.71 -51.71
CA ARG A 149 -13.26 -39.16 -52.48
C ARG A 149 -14.59 -39.37 -51.74
N THR A 150 -15.36 -38.30 -51.58
CA THR A 150 -16.80 -38.45 -51.31
C THR A 150 -17.42 -39.03 -52.56
N VAL A 151 -17.79 -40.31 -52.48
CA VAL A 151 -18.74 -40.92 -53.42
C VAL A 151 -20.07 -40.24 -53.14
N ALA A 152 -20.51 -39.37 -54.05
CA ALA A 152 -21.88 -38.84 -54.07
C ALA A 152 -22.81 -39.87 -54.71
#